data_AF-A0A8C5BYJ5-F1
#
_entry.id   AF-A0A8C5BYJ5-F1
#
_cell.length_a   1.000
_cell.length_b   1.000
_cell.length_c   1.000
_cell.angle_alpha   90.00
_cell.angle_beta   90.00
_cell.angle_gamma   90.00
#
_symmetry.space_group_name_H-M   'P 1'
#
loop_
_entity.id
_entity.type
_entity.pdbx_description
1 polymer ?
#
loop_
_entity_poly.entity_id
_entity_poly.type
_entity_poly.pdbx_seq_one_letter_code
_entity_poly.pdbx_strand_id
1 'polypeptide(L)'
;MTCAPYSKQNLTSLLFDTSLSVNKMATYCLTVARLQLALGQGARRMHVSAAFSAKAKVSMSRFETTSYVNYEKLQSNIDIVRKRLNRPLTLSEKIVYGHLDDPHNQDIDRGRTYLRLRPDRVAMQDATAQMAMLQFISSGLPRVAVPSTIHCDHLIEAATGGPEDLAKAKDVNLEVYNFLASAGAKYGVGFWKPGSGIIHQIILENYAYPGVLLIGTDSHTPNGGGLGSICIGVGGADAVDVMAGIPWELKCPNVIGVKLTGSLSGWTSPKDVILKVAGILTVKGGTGAIVEYHGPGVDSISCTGMATICNMGAEIGATTSVFPYNHRMKTYLEKTGRGDRRCCQEERLAPGG
;
A
#
# COMPACT_ATOMS: atom_id res chain seq x y z
N MET A 1 12.35 -24.25 -33.54
CA MET A 1 13.47 -24.07 -34.50
C MET A 1 13.15 -22.80 -35.26
N THR A 2 13.88 -21.68 -35.16
CA THR A 2 15.33 -21.48 -35.13
C THR A 2 15.67 -20.17 -34.42
N CYS A 3 16.74 -20.20 -33.60
CA CYS A 3 17.44 -19.05 -33.04
C CYS A 3 18.33 -18.40 -34.12
N ALA A 4 18.55 -17.08 -34.02
CA ALA A 4 19.68 -16.39 -34.64
C ALA A 4 20.27 -15.33 -33.68
N PRO A 5 21.57 -15.01 -33.78
CA PRO A 5 22.42 -14.72 -32.62
C PRO A 5 22.83 -13.24 -32.48
N TYR A 6 23.16 -12.81 -31.26
CA TYR A 6 23.80 -11.51 -31.00
C TYR A 6 25.32 -11.68 -30.84
N SER A 7 26.07 -10.93 -31.63
CA SER A 7 27.54 -10.91 -31.67
C SER A 7 28.15 -10.06 -30.54
N LYS A 8 29.27 -10.54 -29.99
CA LYS A 8 30.20 -9.79 -29.12
C LYS A 8 31.14 -8.91 -29.95
N GLN A 9 31.45 -7.71 -29.45
CA GLN A 9 32.70 -6.91 -29.52
C GLN A 9 32.32 -5.45 -29.10
N ASN A 10 33.07 -4.62 -28.38
CA ASN A 10 34.40 -4.64 -27.77
C ASN A 10 34.42 -3.62 -26.61
N LEU A 11 35.18 -3.92 -25.55
CA LEU A 11 35.56 -3.00 -24.47
C LEU A 11 36.63 -2.02 -24.97
N THR A 12 36.56 -0.75 -24.55
CA THR A 12 37.76 0.04 -24.20
C THR A 12 37.41 1.27 -23.34
N SER A 13 38.12 1.34 -22.20
CA SER A 13 38.55 2.50 -21.40
C SER A 13 37.54 3.59 -20.97
N LEU A 14 37.27 3.63 -19.66
CA LEU A 14 37.23 4.87 -18.88
C LEU A 14 37.65 4.57 -17.43
N LEU A 15 38.90 4.92 -17.12
CA LEU A 15 39.47 4.96 -15.79
C LEU A 15 38.84 6.11 -15.01
N PHE A 16 38.25 5.84 -13.84
CA PHE A 16 37.99 6.84 -12.80
C PHE A 16 38.50 6.31 -11.44
N ASP A 17 39.62 6.91 -11.05
CA ASP A 17 40.16 7.19 -9.71
C ASP A 17 39.53 6.50 -8.47
N THR A 18 40.23 5.51 -7.92
CA THR A 18 39.86 4.76 -6.70
C THR A 18 40.58 5.25 -5.43
N SER A 19 41.22 6.43 -5.45
CA SER A 19 42.13 6.84 -4.38
C SER A 19 41.47 7.53 -3.16
N LEU A 20 40.18 7.89 -3.19
CA LEU A 20 39.52 8.63 -2.09
C LEU A 20 38.67 7.81 -1.10
N SER A 21 38.51 6.49 -1.30
CA SER A 21 37.60 5.66 -0.48
C SER A 21 38.27 4.94 0.71
N VAL A 22 39.57 4.65 0.62
CA VAL A 22 40.25 3.76 1.58
C VAL A 22 40.56 4.45 2.92
N ASN A 23 40.85 5.76 2.90
CA ASN A 23 41.22 6.50 4.12
C ASN A 23 40.05 6.75 5.09
N LYS A 24 38.79 6.80 4.63
CA LYS A 24 37.62 6.95 5.52
C LYS A 24 37.24 5.65 6.21
N MET A 25 37.55 4.50 5.62
CA MET A 25 37.24 3.18 6.17
C MET A 25 38.24 2.79 7.28
N ALA A 26 39.50 3.20 7.14
CA ALA A 26 40.54 2.98 8.14
C ALA A 26 40.28 3.76 9.44
N THR A 27 39.79 5.00 9.36
CA THR A 27 39.44 5.79 10.56
C THR A 27 38.24 5.20 11.29
N TYR A 28 37.28 4.60 10.58
CA TYR A 28 36.07 3.99 11.15
C TYR A 28 36.36 2.70 11.94
N CYS A 29 37.25 1.83 11.44
CA CYS A 29 37.67 0.62 12.16
C CYS A 29 38.42 0.92 13.45
N LEU A 30 39.23 2.00 13.47
CA LEU A 30 40.03 2.38 14.65
C LEU A 30 39.19 2.99 15.78
N THR A 31 38.11 3.71 15.49
CA THR A 31 37.19 4.24 16.52
C THR A 31 36.33 3.14 17.15
N VAL A 32 35.87 2.17 16.36
CA VAL A 32 35.05 1.05 16.85
C VAL A 32 35.88 0.11 17.73
N ALA A 33 37.13 -0.16 17.36
CA ALA A 33 38.04 -0.98 18.16
C ALA A 33 38.41 -0.31 19.51
N ARG A 34 38.60 1.01 19.52
CA ARG A 34 38.88 1.77 20.77
C ARG A 34 37.68 1.84 21.71
N LEU A 35 36.44 1.87 21.19
CA LEU A 35 35.23 1.82 22.04
C LEU A 35 34.99 0.44 22.64
N GLN A 36 35.35 -0.64 21.92
CA GLN A 36 35.23 -2.01 22.44
C GLN A 36 36.21 -2.32 23.57
N LEU A 37 37.41 -1.72 23.54
CA LEU A 37 38.40 -1.86 24.62
C LEU A 37 38.07 -1.04 25.88
N ALA A 38 37.27 0.03 25.76
CA ALA A 38 36.92 0.89 26.90
C ALA A 38 35.73 0.37 27.74
N LEU A 39 34.90 -0.55 27.22
CA LEU A 39 33.61 -0.90 27.85
C LEU A 39 33.51 -2.31 28.43
N GLY A 40 34.57 -3.13 28.37
CA GLY A 40 34.61 -4.45 29.00
C GLY A 40 33.60 -5.46 28.42
N GLN A 41 33.91 -6.76 28.49
CA GLN A 41 33.10 -7.83 27.88
C GLN A 41 31.75 -8.13 28.56
N GLY A 42 31.16 -7.17 29.29
CA GLY A 42 29.98 -7.38 30.12
C GLY A 42 28.74 -6.51 29.81
N ALA A 43 28.82 -5.56 28.87
CA ALA A 43 27.68 -4.68 28.60
C ALA A 43 26.70 -5.31 27.60
N ARG A 44 25.48 -5.60 28.07
CA ARG A 44 24.28 -5.89 27.23
C ARG A 44 24.31 -4.99 26.00
N ARG A 45 24.10 -5.60 24.82
CA ARG A 45 23.88 -4.91 23.54
C ARG A 45 22.82 -3.82 23.72
N MET A 46 23.23 -2.61 24.06
CA MET A 46 22.35 -1.47 24.00
C MET A 46 21.97 -1.31 22.53
N HIS A 47 20.67 -1.38 22.26
CA HIS A 47 20.09 -1.11 20.95
C HIS A 47 20.50 0.29 20.48
N VAL A 48 21.57 0.38 19.68
CA VAL A 48 22.03 1.63 19.05
C VAL A 48 21.13 2.01 17.86
N SER A 49 19.86 1.55 17.82
CA SER A 49 18.91 1.89 16.74
C SER A 49 18.05 3.13 17.08
N ALA A 50 18.05 3.58 18.33
CA ALA A 50 17.22 4.72 18.75
C ALA A 50 17.80 6.09 18.38
N ALA A 51 19.12 6.20 18.15
CA ALA A 51 19.81 7.50 18.09
C ALA A 51 20.06 8.04 16.66
N PHE A 52 19.73 7.30 15.60
CA PHE A 52 19.96 7.73 14.20
C PHE A 52 18.70 7.97 13.37
N SER A 53 17.50 8.08 13.98
CA SER A 53 16.26 8.39 13.25
C SER A 53 16.17 9.89 12.92
N ALA A 54 16.97 10.35 11.96
CA ALA A 54 16.78 11.66 11.38
C ALA A 54 15.51 11.67 10.49
N LYS A 55 14.57 12.59 10.81
CA LYS A 55 13.42 13.05 10.01
C LYS A 55 13.56 12.81 8.50
N ALA A 56 13.19 11.62 8.02
CA ALA A 56 13.33 11.30 6.62
C ALA A 56 12.03 11.63 5.88
N LYS A 57 12.08 12.68 5.05
CA LYS A 57 11.01 13.02 4.11
C LYS A 57 11.02 12.02 2.94
N VAL A 58 10.31 10.91 3.07
CA VAL A 58 10.11 9.91 2.01
C VAL A 58 8.77 10.20 1.34
N SER A 59 8.77 10.51 0.04
CA SER A 59 7.54 10.80 -0.70
C SER A 59 6.61 9.60 -0.76
N MET A 60 5.30 9.82 -0.72
CA MET A 60 4.28 8.76 -0.82
C MET A 60 4.35 8.02 -2.17
N SER A 61 4.66 8.73 -3.24
CA SER A 61 5.00 8.15 -4.53
C SER A 61 5.91 9.08 -5.35
N ARG A 62 6.29 8.62 -6.55
CA ARG A 62 7.01 9.43 -7.55
C ARG A 62 6.19 10.61 -8.09
N PHE A 63 4.87 10.59 -7.93
CA PHE A 63 3.95 11.61 -8.44
C PHE A 63 3.66 12.70 -7.41
N GLU A 64 3.77 12.38 -6.11
CA GLU A 64 3.47 13.31 -5.02
C GLU A 64 4.74 13.67 -4.23
N THR A 65 5.65 14.43 -4.84
CA THR A 65 6.99 14.73 -4.28
C THR A 65 6.98 15.61 -3.02
N THR A 66 5.85 16.26 -2.74
CA THR A 66 5.64 17.13 -1.56
C THR A 66 4.83 16.47 -0.46
N SER A 67 4.31 15.26 -0.69
CA SER A 67 3.53 14.49 0.29
C SER A 67 4.37 13.35 0.81
N TYR A 68 4.55 13.26 2.13
CA TYR A 68 5.48 12.31 2.75
C TYR A 68 4.76 11.24 3.56
N VAL A 69 5.32 10.04 3.56
CA VAL A 69 4.87 8.94 4.43
C VAL A 69 5.10 9.34 5.89
N ASN A 70 4.08 9.17 6.74
CA ASN A 70 4.09 9.63 8.13
C ASN A 70 4.03 8.47 9.15
N TYR A 71 5.06 7.62 9.15
CA TYR A 71 5.18 6.54 10.13
C TYR A 71 5.35 7.04 11.57
N GLU A 72 5.85 8.27 11.77
CA GLU A 72 5.98 8.87 13.10
C GLU A 72 4.59 9.10 13.73
N LYS A 73 3.66 9.71 12.96
CA LYS A 73 2.27 9.86 13.39
C LYS A 73 1.60 8.51 13.60
N LEU A 74 1.78 7.57 12.67
CA LEU A 74 1.22 6.22 12.78
C LEU A 74 1.66 5.54 14.09
N GLN A 75 2.97 5.52 14.37
CA GLN A 75 3.52 4.94 15.59
C GLN A 75 3.03 5.65 16.85
N SER A 76 3.00 6.98 16.85
CA SER A 76 2.51 7.76 18.00
C SER A 76 1.05 7.41 18.32
N ASN A 77 0.20 7.31 17.30
CA ASN A 77 -1.21 6.98 17.45
C ASN A 77 -1.39 5.54 17.96
N ILE A 78 -0.60 4.59 17.42
CA ILE A 78 -0.58 3.20 17.88
C ILE A 78 -0.20 3.13 19.37
N ASP A 79 0.81 3.90 19.81
CA ASP A 79 1.26 3.88 21.20
C ASP A 79 0.20 4.47 22.15
N ILE A 80 -0.51 5.52 21.73
CA ILE A 80 -1.66 6.08 22.47
C ILE A 80 -2.75 5.02 22.63
N VAL A 81 -3.18 4.41 21.53
CA VAL A 81 -4.27 3.42 21.53
C VAL A 81 -3.87 2.16 22.30
N ARG A 82 -2.63 1.69 22.17
CA ARG A 82 -2.13 0.51 22.90
C ARG A 82 -2.15 0.73 24.40
N LYS A 83 -1.78 1.92 24.88
CA LYS A 83 -1.85 2.27 26.31
C LYS A 83 -3.29 2.28 26.83
N ARG A 84 -4.25 2.74 26.02
CA ARG A 84 -5.68 2.76 26.38
C ARG A 84 -6.29 1.36 26.42
N LEU A 85 -5.99 0.53 25.42
CA LEU A 85 -6.59 -0.81 25.28
C LEU A 85 -5.89 -1.89 26.10
N ASN A 86 -4.64 -1.68 26.50
CA ASN A 86 -3.83 -2.58 27.32
C ASN A 86 -3.84 -4.06 26.85
N ARG A 87 -3.77 -4.27 25.54
CA ARG A 87 -3.70 -5.59 24.90
C ARG A 87 -2.84 -5.55 23.63
N PRO A 88 -2.36 -6.71 23.15
CA PRO A 88 -1.78 -6.79 21.82
C PRO A 88 -2.76 -6.33 20.73
N LEU A 89 -2.21 -5.71 19.68
CA LEU A 89 -2.95 -5.27 18.51
C LEU A 89 -2.56 -6.13 17.30
N THR A 90 -3.55 -6.53 16.50
CA THR A 90 -3.32 -7.16 15.20
C THR A 90 -2.68 -6.16 14.22
N LEU A 91 -2.21 -6.60 13.06
CA LEU A 91 -1.66 -5.70 12.05
C LEU A 91 -2.72 -4.71 11.56
N SER A 92 -3.89 -5.22 11.23
CA SER A 92 -5.05 -4.42 10.82
C SER A 92 -5.41 -3.37 11.87
N GLU A 93 -5.42 -3.73 13.16
CA GLU A 93 -5.65 -2.77 14.25
C GLU A 93 -4.56 -1.72 14.35
N LYS A 94 -3.28 -2.09 14.20
CA LYS A 94 -2.18 -1.12 14.22
C LYS A 94 -2.36 -0.08 13.12
N ILE A 95 -2.63 -0.51 11.89
CA ILE A 95 -2.79 0.40 10.76
C ILE A 95 -4.08 1.22 10.91
N VAL A 96 -5.24 0.58 11.15
CA VAL A 96 -6.53 1.27 11.28
C VAL A 96 -6.51 2.25 12.45
N TYR A 97 -6.11 1.82 13.65
CA TYR A 97 -6.12 2.70 14.82
C TYR A 97 -5.02 3.76 14.77
N GLY A 98 -3.92 3.48 14.08
CA GLY A 98 -2.89 4.46 13.79
C GLY A 98 -3.38 5.62 12.90
N HIS A 99 -4.48 5.45 12.17
CA HIS A 99 -5.11 6.47 11.32
C HIS A 99 -6.33 7.15 11.95
N LEU A 100 -6.59 6.96 13.25
CA LEU A 100 -7.66 7.68 13.93
C LEU A 100 -7.43 9.18 13.91
N ASP A 101 -8.51 9.93 13.73
CA ASP A 101 -8.52 11.39 13.84
C ASP A 101 -8.27 11.84 15.29
N ASP A 102 -8.86 11.13 16.25
CA ASP A 102 -8.68 11.34 17.69
C ASP A 102 -8.36 10.02 18.42
N PRO A 103 -7.08 9.60 18.47
CA PRO A 103 -6.68 8.36 19.12
C PRO A 103 -6.82 8.39 20.65
N HIS A 104 -7.01 9.56 21.28
CA HIS A 104 -7.15 9.70 22.73
C HIS A 104 -8.58 9.41 23.20
N ASN A 105 -9.58 9.87 22.45
CA ASN A 105 -10.98 9.80 22.89
C ASN A 105 -11.85 8.87 22.06
N GLN A 106 -11.40 8.40 20.89
CA GLN A 106 -12.17 7.48 20.06
C GLN A 106 -12.55 6.22 20.84
N ASP A 107 -13.84 5.89 20.86
CA ASP A 107 -14.32 4.59 21.35
C ASP A 107 -14.00 3.48 20.34
N ILE A 108 -13.49 2.34 20.84
CA ILE A 108 -12.97 1.25 20.02
C ILE A 108 -13.52 -0.07 20.55
N ASP A 109 -14.61 -0.50 19.91
CA ASP A 109 -15.25 -1.79 20.14
C ASP A 109 -15.56 -2.46 18.78
N ARG A 110 -14.95 -3.63 18.55
CA ARG A 110 -15.03 -4.36 17.28
C ARG A 110 -16.47 -4.80 17.00
N GLY A 111 -16.91 -4.60 15.77
CA GLY A 111 -18.26 -4.90 15.31
C GLY A 111 -19.35 -3.95 15.84
N ARG A 112 -19.00 -2.91 16.62
CA ARG A 112 -19.97 -2.04 17.31
C ARG A 112 -19.79 -0.56 17.04
N THR A 113 -18.61 -0.02 17.33
CA THR A 113 -18.32 1.42 17.22
C THR A 113 -18.03 1.86 15.78
N TYR A 114 -18.22 3.14 15.48
CA TYR A 114 -17.75 3.77 14.24
C TYR A 114 -16.46 4.54 14.50
N LEU A 115 -15.40 4.17 13.77
CA LEU A 115 -14.08 4.78 13.83
C LEU A 115 -14.05 5.99 12.91
N ARG A 116 -13.58 7.14 13.40
CA ARG A 116 -13.32 8.33 12.58
C ARG A 116 -11.86 8.31 12.13
N LEU A 117 -11.65 8.11 10.84
CA LEU A 117 -10.34 7.84 10.24
C LEU A 117 -9.90 8.95 9.31
N ARG A 118 -8.59 9.01 9.09
CA ARG A 118 -7.93 9.88 8.11
C ARG A 118 -7.16 9.04 7.10
N PRO A 119 -7.79 8.60 6.00
CA PRO A 119 -7.08 7.93 4.91
C PRO A 119 -5.99 8.82 4.32
N ASP A 120 -4.88 8.22 3.93
CA ASP A 120 -3.74 8.92 3.34
C ASP A 120 -4.01 9.36 1.90
N ARG A 121 -4.82 8.60 1.17
CA ARG A 121 -5.12 8.86 -0.24
C ARG A 121 -6.44 8.25 -0.71
N VAL A 122 -6.91 8.77 -1.83
CA VAL A 122 -8.11 8.29 -2.56
C VAL A 122 -7.71 7.79 -3.95
N ALA A 123 -8.35 6.73 -4.41
CA ALA A 123 -8.27 6.30 -5.81
C ALA A 123 -9.67 6.06 -6.38
N MET A 124 -9.90 6.48 -7.62
CA MET A 124 -11.19 6.32 -8.29
C MET A 124 -10.98 5.73 -9.68
N GLN A 125 -11.88 4.86 -10.10
CA GLN A 125 -11.94 4.35 -11.46
C GLN A 125 -13.02 5.08 -12.26
N ASP A 126 -12.91 5.16 -13.58
CA ASP A 126 -13.71 6.05 -14.44
C ASP A 126 -15.23 5.81 -14.44
N ALA A 127 -15.70 4.59 -14.15
CA ALA A 127 -17.13 4.32 -13.99
C ALA A 127 -17.72 4.91 -12.68
N THR A 128 -16.93 5.02 -11.60
CA THR A 128 -17.39 5.62 -10.32
C THR A 128 -16.88 7.04 -10.09
N ALA A 129 -15.77 7.42 -10.72
CA ALA A 129 -15.14 8.73 -10.62
C ALA A 129 -16.05 9.84 -11.15
N GLN A 130 -16.87 9.57 -12.17
CA GLN A 130 -17.79 10.55 -12.74
C GLN A 130 -18.70 11.13 -11.66
N MET A 131 -19.41 10.26 -10.94
CA MET A 131 -20.36 10.68 -9.91
C MET A 131 -19.65 11.24 -8.67
N ALA A 132 -18.52 10.66 -8.27
CA ALA A 132 -17.72 11.19 -7.16
C ALA A 132 -17.23 12.62 -7.45
N MET A 133 -16.75 12.89 -8.66
CA MET A 133 -16.30 14.23 -9.05
C MET A 133 -17.47 15.22 -9.16
N LEU A 134 -18.65 14.80 -9.64
CA LEU A 134 -19.84 15.65 -9.64
C LEU A 134 -20.26 16.05 -8.21
N GLN A 135 -20.23 15.10 -7.28
CA GLN A 135 -20.49 15.37 -5.86
C GLN A 135 -19.42 16.30 -5.26
N PHE A 136 -18.14 16.08 -5.58
CA PHE A 136 -17.06 16.98 -5.16
C PHE A 136 -17.22 18.40 -5.73
N ILE A 137 -17.60 18.54 -7.00
CA ILE A 137 -17.91 19.84 -7.63
C ILE A 137 -19.03 20.54 -6.85
N SER A 138 -20.07 19.81 -6.46
CA SER A 138 -21.20 20.33 -5.69
C SER A 138 -20.81 20.85 -4.30
N SER A 139 -19.75 20.31 -3.70
CA SER A 139 -19.23 20.79 -2.42
C SER A 139 -18.68 22.23 -2.48
N GLY A 140 -18.37 22.74 -3.68
CA GLY A 140 -17.77 24.06 -3.87
C GLY A 140 -16.31 24.18 -3.43
N LEU A 141 -15.68 23.09 -3.00
CA LEU A 141 -14.28 23.10 -2.58
C LEU A 141 -13.32 23.32 -3.76
N PRO A 142 -12.23 24.09 -3.58
CA PRO A 142 -11.36 24.47 -4.69
C PRO A 142 -10.42 23.36 -5.14
N ARG A 143 -9.99 22.47 -4.22
CA ARG A 143 -9.05 21.36 -4.47
C ARG A 143 -9.24 20.26 -3.43
N VAL A 144 -8.79 19.04 -3.76
CA VAL A 144 -8.82 17.88 -2.86
C VAL A 144 -7.83 18.02 -1.70
N ALA A 145 -8.18 17.47 -0.53
CA ALA A 145 -7.42 17.57 0.71
C ALA A 145 -6.29 16.54 0.84
N VAL A 146 -6.40 15.40 0.17
CA VAL A 146 -5.40 14.32 0.15
C VAL A 146 -5.03 13.96 -1.28
N PRO A 147 -3.87 13.32 -1.54
CA PRO A 147 -3.55 12.76 -2.84
C PRO A 147 -4.69 11.89 -3.39
N SER A 148 -5.15 12.23 -4.59
CA SER A 148 -6.25 11.53 -5.27
C SER A 148 -5.86 11.18 -6.70
N THR A 149 -6.30 10.04 -7.20
CA THR A 149 -6.10 9.63 -8.60
C THR A 149 -7.36 9.09 -9.25
N ILE A 150 -7.54 9.39 -10.55
CA ILE A 150 -8.54 8.79 -11.43
C ILE A 150 -7.82 7.84 -12.39
N HIS A 151 -8.40 6.67 -12.63
CA HIS A 151 -7.90 5.63 -13.54
C HIS A 151 -8.96 5.30 -14.59
N CYS A 152 -8.59 5.35 -15.87
CA CYS A 152 -9.50 5.04 -16.99
C CYS A 152 -9.34 3.61 -17.48
N ASP A 153 -10.11 2.69 -16.91
CA ASP A 153 -9.99 1.25 -17.12
C ASP A 153 -11.33 0.49 -17.28
N HIS A 154 -12.48 1.08 -16.95
CA HIS A 154 -13.79 0.40 -17.03
C HIS A 154 -14.52 0.64 -18.35
N LEU A 155 -14.15 1.67 -19.12
CA LEU A 155 -14.86 2.07 -20.34
C LEU A 155 -14.21 1.57 -21.65
N ILE A 156 -13.30 0.60 -21.56
CA ILE A 156 -12.65 -0.02 -22.73
C ILE A 156 -13.26 -1.41 -22.95
N GLU A 157 -14.15 -1.51 -23.94
CA GLU A 157 -14.78 -2.76 -24.37
C GLU A 157 -13.77 -3.65 -25.11
N ALA A 158 -13.66 -4.91 -24.72
CA ALA A 158 -12.89 -5.89 -25.47
C ALA A 158 -13.72 -6.44 -26.65
N ALA A 159 -13.25 -6.22 -27.88
CA ALA A 159 -13.96 -6.66 -29.09
C ALA A 159 -13.03 -7.23 -30.16
N THR A 160 -12.04 -6.47 -30.62
CA THR A 160 -11.19 -6.85 -31.76
C THR A 160 -9.72 -7.02 -31.41
N GLY A 161 -9.22 -6.41 -30.34
CA GLY A 161 -7.81 -6.42 -29.96
C GLY A 161 -7.37 -5.14 -29.28
N GLY A 162 -6.30 -5.22 -28.47
CA GLY A 162 -5.90 -4.15 -27.56
C GLY A 162 -5.77 -2.74 -28.20
N PRO A 163 -5.00 -2.56 -29.29
CA PRO A 163 -4.84 -1.26 -29.93
C PRO A 163 -6.15 -0.70 -30.53
N GLU A 164 -6.90 -1.54 -31.25
CA GLU A 164 -8.14 -1.17 -31.91
C GLU A 164 -9.25 -0.83 -30.91
N ASP A 165 -9.40 -1.67 -29.87
CA ASP A 165 -10.37 -1.48 -28.78
C ASP A 165 -10.06 -0.18 -28.02
N LEU A 166 -8.78 0.11 -27.76
CA LEU A 166 -8.37 1.35 -27.10
C LEU A 166 -8.64 2.58 -27.96
N ALA A 167 -8.40 2.51 -29.27
CA ALA A 167 -8.72 3.60 -30.19
C ALA A 167 -10.22 3.88 -30.21
N LYS A 168 -11.03 2.83 -30.40
CA LYS A 168 -12.50 2.91 -30.34
C LYS A 168 -12.99 3.49 -29.02
N ALA A 169 -12.44 3.03 -27.89
CA ALA A 169 -12.83 3.51 -26.57
C ALA A 169 -12.53 5.01 -26.36
N LYS A 170 -11.41 5.51 -26.91
CA LYS A 170 -11.06 6.94 -26.86
C LYS A 170 -12.02 7.80 -27.67
N ASP A 171 -12.53 7.30 -28.79
CA ASP A 171 -13.50 8.01 -29.61
C ASP A 171 -14.89 7.99 -28.96
N VAL A 172 -15.36 6.80 -28.54
CA VAL A 172 -16.70 6.61 -27.97
C VAL A 172 -16.86 7.35 -26.63
N ASN A 173 -15.84 7.33 -25.77
CA ASN A 173 -15.91 7.89 -24.42
C ASN A 173 -15.17 9.23 -24.29
N LEU A 174 -14.92 9.92 -25.40
CA LEU A 174 -14.16 11.18 -25.44
C LEU A 174 -14.69 12.22 -24.45
N GLU A 175 -16.01 12.36 -24.35
CA GLU A 175 -16.67 13.30 -23.42
C GLU A 175 -16.31 12.99 -21.97
N VAL A 176 -16.46 11.73 -21.56
CA VAL A 176 -16.18 11.28 -20.19
C VAL A 176 -14.71 11.47 -19.84
N TYR A 177 -13.80 11.06 -20.73
CA TYR A 177 -12.36 11.23 -20.49
C TYR A 177 -11.95 12.69 -20.41
N ASN A 178 -12.53 13.56 -21.23
CA ASN A 178 -12.26 15.00 -21.16
C ASN A 178 -12.82 15.63 -19.89
N PHE A 179 -14.01 15.22 -19.45
CA PHE A 179 -14.56 15.64 -18.15
C PHE A 179 -13.63 15.25 -17.01
N LEU A 180 -13.24 13.98 -16.91
CA LEU A 180 -12.39 13.48 -15.82
C LEU A 180 -10.98 14.12 -15.85
N ALA A 181 -10.38 14.28 -17.04
CA ALA A 181 -9.08 14.91 -17.18
C ALA A 181 -9.11 16.39 -16.77
N SER A 182 -10.11 17.15 -17.22
CA SER A 182 -10.25 18.58 -16.90
C SER A 182 -10.64 18.80 -15.44
N ALA A 183 -11.53 17.97 -14.89
CA ALA A 183 -11.86 17.98 -13.46
C ALA A 183 -10.64 17.64 -12.61
N GLY A 184 -9.84 16.65 -13.00
CA GLY A 184 -8.62 16.30 -12.29
C GLY A 184 -7.59 17.42 -12.30
N ALA A 185 -7.38 18.07 -13.46
CA ALA A 185 -6.52 19.24 -13.56
C ALA A 185 -7.01 20.41 -12.68
N LYS A 186 -8.32 20.67 -12.65
CA LYS A 186 -8.93 21.75 -11.85
C LYS A 186 -8.78 21.52 -10.34
N TYR A 187 -9.08 20.31 -9.87
CA TYR A 187 -9.19 20.01 -8.44
C TYR A 187 -7.93 19.38 -7.83
N GLY A 188 -6.89 19.15 -8.63
CA GLY A 188 -5.61 18.58 -8.16
C GLY A 188 -5.62 17.05 -8.02
N VAL A 189 -6.38 16.36 -8.87
CA VAL A 189 -6.46 14.90 -8.91
C VAL A 189 -5.59 14.38 -10.05
N GLY A 190 -4.70 13.42 -9.78
CA GLY A 190 -3.89 12.79 -10.82
C GLY A 190 -4.76 11.98 -11.79
N PHE A 191 -4.41 11.99 -13.09
CA PHE A 191 -5.22 11.35 -14.13
C PHE A 191 -4.41 10.32 -14.92
N TRP A 192 -4.77 9.05 -14.77
CA TRP A 192 -4.23 7.94 -15.56
C TRP A 192 -5.10 7.73 -16.80
N LYS A 193 -4.49 8.00 -17.96
CA LYS A 193 -5.15 8.02 -19.27
C LYS A 193 -5.67 6.63 -19.67
N PRO A 194 -6.70 6.54 -20.52
CA PRO A 194 -7.16 5.27 -21.08
C PRO A 194 -6.01 4.45 -21.68
N GLY A 195 -5.93 3.18 -21.29
CA GLY A 195 -4.85 2.27 -21.69
C GLY A 195 -3.64 2.28 -20.75
N SER A 196 -3.67 3.01 -19.63
CA SER A 196 -2.60 2.96 -18.62
C SER A 196 -2.52 1.64 -17.86
N GLY A 197 -3.66 0.94 -17.74
CA GLY A 197 -3.81 -0.29 -16.95
C GLY A 197 -4.90 -0.18 -15.90
N ILE A 198 -5.22 -1.31 -15.29
CA ILE A 198 -6.27 -1.44 -14.27
C ILE A 198 -5.85 -0.74 -12.97
N ILE A 199 -6.80 -0.02 -12.35
CA ILE A 199 -6.63 0.78 -11.13
C ILE A 199 -5.79 0.07 -10.05
N HIS A 200 -6.13 -1.16 -9.72
CA HIS A 200 -5.47 -1.91 -8.63
C HIS A 200 -4.03 -2.29 -8.95
N GLN A 201 -3.72 -2.54 -10.22
CA GLN A 201 -2.36 -2.83 -10.68
C GLN A 201 -1.51 -1.56 -10.61
N ILE A 202 -2.05 -0.44 -11.12
CA ILE A 202 -1.39 0.86 -11.03
C ILE A 202 -1.17 1.24 -9.56
N ILE A 203 -2.16 1.02 -8.68
CA ILE A 203 -2.02 1.24 -7.23
C ILE A 203 -0.89 0.40 -6.65
N LEU A 204 -0.86 -0.89 -6.90
CA LEU A 204 0.16 -1.77 -6.33
C LEU A 204 1.57 -1.36 -6.78
N GLU A 205 1.73 -1.00 -8.05
CA GLU A 205 3.01 -0.60 -8.65
C GLU A 205 3.51 0.78 -8.21
N ASN A 206 2.60 1.69 -7.83
CA ASN A 206 2.93 3.11 -7.68
C ASN A 206 2.60 3.73 -6.32
N TYR A 207 1.50 3.29 -5.70
CA TYR A 207 0.82 4.06 -4.65
C TYR A 207 0.63 3.31 -3.34
N ALA A 208 0.52 1.98 -3.38
CA ALA A 208 0.48 1.17 -2.17
C ALA A 208 1.87 1.14 -1.52
N TYR A 209 1.90 1.12 -0.19
CA TYR A 209 3.09 0.87 0.61
C TYR A 209 2.69 0.33 1.99
N PRO A 210 3.61 -0.31 2.73
CA PRO A 210 3.28 -0.88 4.02
C PRO A 210 2.77 0.18 4.99
N GLY A 211 1.61 -0.06 5.60
CA GLY A 211 0.99 0.86 6.56
C GLY A 211 0.19 2.01 5.98
N VAL A 212 0.03 2.16 4.66
CA VAL A 212 -0.91 3.16 4.10
C VAL A 212 -2.37 2.79 4.41
N LEU A 213 -3.19 3.80 4.72
CA LEU A 213 -4.65 3.68 4.66
C LEU A 213 -5.16 4.31 3.36
N LEU A 214 -5.63 3.48 2.42
CA LEU A 214 -6.14 3.91 1.12
C LEU A 214 -7.62 3.56 1.02
N ILE A 215 -8.43 4.50 0.55
CA ILE A 215 -9.81 4.21 0.12
C ILE A 215 -9.93 4.32 -1.40
N GLY A 216 -10.73 3.43 -1.99
CA GLY A 216 -10.94 3.38 -3.43
C GLY A 216 -12.41 3.20 -3.78
N THR A 217 -12.89 3.87 -4.83
CA THR A 217 -14.28 3.72 -5.29
C THR A 217 -14.49 2.45 -6.11
N ASP A 218 -14.01 1.32 -5.58
CA ASP A 218 -14.00 0.01 -6.22
C ASP A 218 -13.90 -1.11 -5.17
N SER A 219 -14.64 -2.20 -5.37
CA SER A 219 -14.69 -3.33 -4.41
C SER A 219 -13.37 -4.07 -4.26
N HIS A 220 -12.54 -4.11 -5.30
CA HIS A 220 -11.28 -4.87 -5.32
C HIS A 220 -10.08 -4.05 -4.86
N THR A 221 -10.32 -2.84 -4.34
CA THR A 221 -9.34 -2.00 -3.63
C THR A 221 -8.50 -2.76 -2.59
N PRO A 222 -9.03 -3.79 -1.87
CA PRO A 222 -8.24 -4.68 -1.01
C PRO A 222 -6.99 -5.31 -1.65
N ASN A 223 -6.85 -5.32 -2.98
CA ASN A 223 -5.64 -5.75 -3.69
C ASN A 223 -4.34 -5.17 -3.10
N GLY A 224 -4.35 -3.90 -2.67
CA GLY A 224 -3.18 -3.25 -2.08
C GLY A 224 -2.69 -3.89 -0.76
N GLY A 225 -3.52 -4.67 -0.08
CA GLY A 225 -3.13 -5.41 1.12
C GLY A 225 -2.04 -6.44 0.91
N GLY A 226 -1.79 -6.85 -0.35
CA GLY A 226 -0.62 -7.63 -0.73
C GLY A 226 0.72 -6.90 -0.57
N LEU A 227 0.70 -5.59 -0.29
CA LEU A 227 1.85 -4.75 -0.01
C LEU A 227 1.77 -4.13 1.41
N GLY A 228 1.09 -4.79 2.34
CA GLY A 228 1.02 -4.38 3.75
C GLY A 228 0.13 -3.16 4.00
N SER A 229 -0.73 -2.82 3.06
CA SER A 229 -1.61 -1.66 3.10
C SER A 229 -3.00 -2.03 3.64
N ILE A 230 -3.69 -1.11 4.32
CA ILE A 230 -5.14 -1.23 4.52
C ILE A 230 -5.80 -0.46 3.39
N CYS A 231 -6.30 -1.21 2.40
CA CYS A 231 -6.96 -0.65 1.23
C CYS A 231 -8.44 -1.06 1.24
N ILE A 232 -9.37 -0.10 1.36
CA ILE A 232 -10.81 -0.40 1.54
C ILE A 232 -11.62 0.16 0.36
N GLY A 233 -12.51 -0.68 -0.17
CA GLY A 233 -13.47 -0.27 -1.19
C GLY A 233 -14.63 0.53 -0.56
N VAL A 234 -14.99 1.65 -1.18
CA VAL A 234 -16.04 2.56 -0.69
C VAL A 234 -16.93 3.08 -1.84
N GLY A 235 -18.03 3.75 -1.49
CA GLY A 235 -18.83 4.49 -2.47
C GLY A 235 -18.21 5.84 -2.85
N GLY A 236 -18.75 6.48 -3.88
CA GLY A 236 -18.28 7.80 -4.32
C GLY A 236 -18.40 8.90 -3.25
N ALA A 237 -19.44 8.86 -2.42
CA ALA A 237 -19.67 9.85 -1.36
C ALA A 237 -18.59 9.79 -0.27
N ASP A 238 -18.23 8.60 0.20
CA ASP A 238 -17.13 8.42 1.17
C ASP A 238 -15.79 8.93 0.62
N ALA A 239 -15.54 8.74 -0.68
CA ALA A 239 -14.37 9.30 -1.33
C ALA A 239 -14.40 10.83 -1.32
N VAL A 240 -15.57 11.43 -1.52
CA VAL A 240 -15.78 12.89 -1.43
C VAL A 240 -15.50 13.40 -0.02
N ASP A 241 -15.94 12.70 1.03
CA ASP A 241 -15.65 13.11 2.42
C ASP A 241 -14.14 13.26 2.67
N VAL A 242 -13.36 12.25 2.28
CA VAL A 242 -11.90 12.30 2.45
C VAL A 242 -11.27 13.36 1.55
N MET A 243 -11.72 13.48 0.30
CA MET A 243 -11.27 14.54 -0.61
C MET A 243 -11.65 15.94 -0.08
N ALA A 244 -12.73 16.07 0.68
CA ALA A 244 -13.18 17.31 1.31
C ALA A 244 -12.48 17.60 2.65
N GLY A 245 -11.69 16.66 3.17
CA GLY A 245 -11.02 16.79 4.47
C GLY A 245 -11.93 16.50 5.65
N ILE A 246 -13.03 15.77 5.45
CA ILE A 246 -13.94 15.27 6.48
C ILE A 246 -13.41 13.91 6.97
N PRO A 247 -13.43 13.62 8.29
CA PRO A 247 -13.10 12.28 8.79
C PRO A 247 -14.01 11.22 8.17
N TRP A 248 -13.43 10.12 7.68
CA TRP A 248 -14.19 9.01 7.12
C TRP A 248 -14.59 8.03 8.23
N GLU A 249 -15.86 7.63 8.24
CA GLU A 249 -16.37 6.70 9.25
C GLU A 249 -16.32 5.25 8.77
N LEU A 250 -15.72 4.39 9.59
CA LEU A 250 -15.68 2.95 9.36
C LEU A 250 -16.19 2.22 10.59
N LYS A 251 -17.21 1.37 10.44
CA LYS A 251 -17.61 0.46 11.52
C LYS A 251 -16.41 -0.41 11.91
N CYS A 252 -16.02 -0.36 13.19
CA CYS A 252 -14.80 -1.00 13.69
C CYS A 252 -14.78 -2.49 13.29
N PRO A 253 -13.85 -2.93 12.43
CA PRO A 253 -13.92 -4.29 11.91
C PRO A 253 -13.62 -5.36 12.95
N ASN A 254 -14.22 -6.53 12.79
CA ASN A 254 -13.68 -7.76 13.37
C ASN A 254 -12.40 -8.18 12.61
N VAL A 255 -11.66 -9.16 13.14
CA VAL A 255 -10.45 -9.68 12.47
C VAL A 255 -10.56 -11.20 12.33
N ILE A 256 -10.46 -11.70 11.10
CA ILE A 256 -10.40 -13.12 10.78
C ILE A 256 -8.94 -13.48 10.49
N GLY A 257 -8.35 -14.33 11.32
CA GLY A 257 -6.97 -14.78 11.12
C GLY A 257 -6.89 -16.01 10.21
N VAL A 258 -6.23 -15.89 9.06
CA VAL A 258 -5.94 -17.03 8.18
C VAL A 258 -4.47 -17.44 8.34
N LYS A 259 -4.23 -18.57 9.01
CA LYS A 259 -2.89 -19.09 9.25
C LYS A 259 -2.42 -19.93 8.05
N LEU A 260 -1.41 -19.46 7.35
CA LEU A 260 -0.75 -20.18 6.25
C LEU A 260 0.42 -20.99 6.77
N THR A 261 0.48 -22.27 6.38
CA THR A 261 1.55 -23.21 6.74
C THR A 261 2.00 -23.98 5.50
N GLY A 262 3.26 -24.42 5.49
CA GLY A 262 3.86 -25.06 4.32
C GLY A 262 4.21 -24.05 3.22
N SER A 263 4.28 -24.51 1.98
CA SER A 263 4.62 -23.69 0.81
C SER A 263 3.82 -24.14 -0.42
N LEU A 264 3.49 -23.20 -1.32
CA LEU A 264 2.89 -23.52 -2.62
C LEU A 264 3.83 -24.41 -3.45
N SER A 265 3.29 -25.41 -4.13
CA SER A 265 4.08 -26.35 -4.94
C SER A 265 3.32 -26.84 -6.17
N GLY A 266 4.06 -27.31 -7.18
CA GLY A 266 3.48 -27.84 -8.43
C GLY A 266 2.63 -26.80 -9.17
N TRP A 267 1.36 -27.14 -9.42
CA TRP A 267 0.40 -26.28 -10.11
C TRP A 267 -0.34 -25.32 -9.18
N THR A 268 -0.20 -25.47 -7.86
CA THR A 268 -0.90 -24.61 -6.90
C THR A 268 -0.32 -23.20 -6.92
N SER A 269 -1.22 -22.23 -7.05
CA SER A 269 -0.94 -20.81 -7.17
C SER A 269 -1.49 -20.02 -5.97
N PRO A 270 -1.10 -18.75 -5.79
CA PRO A 270 -1.71 -17.88 -4.79
C PRO A 270 -3.24 -17.76 -4.93
N LYS A 271 -3.76 -17.85 -6.15
CA LYS A 271 -5.21 -17.82 -6.42
C LYS A 271 -5.95 -18.95 -5.72
N ASP A 272 -5.33 -20.14 -5.62
CA ASP A 272 -5.98 -21.30 -5.01
C ASP A 272 -6.17 -21.14 -3.50
N VAL A 273 -5.33 -20.32 -2.85
CA VAL A 273 -5.49 -20.00 -1.42
C VAL A 273 -6.81 -19.25 -1.20
N ILE A 274 -7.06 -18.17 -1.95
CA ILE A 274 -8.29 -17.39 -1.77
C ILE A 274 -9.52 -18.13 -2.30
N LEU A 275 -9.40 -18.94 -3.36
CA LEU A 275 -10.49 -19.83 -3.79
C LEU A 275 -10.88 -20.81 -2.67
N LYS A 276 -9.90 -21.39 -1.98
CA LYS A 276 -10.16 -22.28 -0.84
C LYS A 276 -10.77 -21.54 0.35
N VAL A 277 -10.25 -20.37 0.69
CA VAL A 277 -10.80 -19.53 1.77
C VAL A 277 -12.23 -19.10 1.47
N ALA A 278 -12.53 -18.69 0.22
CA ALA A 278 -13.89 -18.37 -0.22
C ALA A 278 -14.83 -19.57 -0.14
N GLY A 279 -14.35 -20.76 -0.49
CA GLY A 279 -15.10 -22.00 -0.29
C GLY A 279 -15.38 -22.33 1.18
N ILE A 280 -14.50 -21.95 2.11
CA ILE A 280 -14.68 -22.16 3.55
C ILE A 280 -15.63 -21.14 4.17
N LEU A 281 -15.42 -19.85 3.87
CA LEU A 281 -16.15 -18.75 4.51
C LEU A 281 -17.47 -18.42 3.80
N THR A 282 -17.62 -18.82 2.53
CA THR A 282 -18.73 -18.43 1.64
C THR A 282 -18.82 -16.91 1.44
N VAL A 283 -19.79 -16.46 0.63
CA VAL A 283 -19.93 -15.05 0.24
C VAL A 283 -20.31 -14.09 1.37
N LYS A 284 -20.73 -14.59 2.54
CA LYS A 284 -21.11 -13.76 3.70
C LYS A 284 -20.12 -13.85 4.86
N GLY A 285 -19.18 -14.79 4.84
CA GLY A 285 -18.36 -15.11 6.01
C GLY A 285 -17.34 -14.05 6.41
N GLY A 286 -17.00 -13.11 5.50
CA GLY A 286 -16.11 -11.99 5.77
C GLY A 286 -16.81 -10.70 6.21
N THR A 287 -18.15 -10.65 6.18
CA THR A 287 -18.90 -9.40 6.38
C THR A 287 -18.53 -8.69 7.69
N GLY A 288 -18.06 -7.44 7.59
CA GLY A 288 -17.69 -6.62 8.74
C GLY A 288 -16.38 -7.03 9.42
N ALA A 289 -15.55 -7.81 8.75
CA ALA A 289 -14.23 -8.22 9.23
C ALA A 289 -13.12 -7.90 8.23
N ILE A 290 -11.90 -7.71 8.74
CA ILE A 290 -10.67 -7.71 7.96
C ILE A 290 -10.06 -9.11 8.02
N VAL A 291 -9.66 -9.65 6.86
CA VAL A 291 -8.94 -10.93 6.80
C VAL A 291 -7.44 -10.67 6.92
N GLU A 292 -6.83 -11.20 7.97
CA GLU A 292 -5.41 -11.02 8.28
C GLU A 292 -4.66 -12.33 8.10
N TYR A 293 -3.78 -12.37 7.10
CA TYR A 293 -2.97 -13.55 6.79
C TYR A 293 -1.71 -13.58 7.66
N HIS A 294 -1.41 -14.72 8.26
CA HIS A 294 -0.25 -14.88 9.14
C HIS A 294 0.31 -16.31 9.09
N GLY A 295 1.41 -16.57 9.78
CA GLY A 295 2.05 -17.88 9.85
C GLY A 295 3.20 -18.06 8.83
N PRO A 296 3.95 -19.17 8.95
CA PRO A 296 5.20 -19.36 8.22
C PRO A 296 5.02 -19.47 6.70
N GLY A 297 3.84 -19.86 6.22
CA GLY A 297 3.55 -19.98 4.79
C GLY A 297 3.45 -18.64 4.06
N VAL A 298 3.31 -17.52 4.78
CA VAL A 298 3.22 -16.16 4.19
C VAL A 298 4.46 -15.84 3.36
N ASP A 299 5.66 -16.17 3.85
CA ASP A 299 6.92 -15.88 3.17
C ASP A 299 7.14 -16.70 1.89
N SER A 300 6.32 -17.73 1.66
CA SER A 300 6.35 -18.51 0.41
C SER A 300 5.64 -17.82 -0.76
N ILE A 301 4.86 -16.77 -0.51
CA ILE A 301 4.00 -16.12 -1.50
C ILE A 301 4.68 -14.85 -2.02
N SER A 302 4.66 -14.61 -3.34
CA SER A 302 5.15 -13.35 -3.92
C SER A 302 4.25 -12.17 -3.53
N CYS A 303 4.77 -10.94 -3.59
CA CYS A 303 3.96 -9.74 -3.31
C CYS A 303 2.70 -9.65 -4.19
N THR A 304 2.84 -9.87 -5.50
CA THR A 304 1.69 -9.90 -6.41
C THR A 304 0.74 -11.07 -6.12
N GLY A 305 1.25 -12.21 -5.66
CA GLY A 305 0.42 -13.33 -5.20
C GLY A 305 -0.37 -13.01 -3.95
N MET A 306 0.23 -12.30 -2.99
CA MET A 306 -0.48 -11.77 -1.81
C MET A 306 -1.56 -10.77 -2.24
N ALA A 307 -1.28 -9.92 -3.24
CA ALA A 307 -2.27 -9.01 -3.81
C ALA A 307 -3.45 -9.76 -4.45
N THR A 308 -3.19 -10.84 -5.22
CA THR A 308 -4.25 -11.72 -5.76
C THR A 308 -5.15 -12.28 -4.65
N ILE A 309 -4.56 -12.70 -3.53
CA ILE A 309 -5.31 -13.25 -2.40
C ILE A 309 -6.17 -12.17 -1.75
N CYS A 310 -5.60 -10.99 -1.48
CA CYS A 310 -6.34 -9.89 -0.87
C CYS A 310 -7.46 -9.35 -1.76
N ASN A 311 -7.19 -9.26 -3.07
CA ASN A 311 -8.12 -8.78 -4.10
C ASN A 311 -9.43 -9.59 -4.06
N MET A 312 -9.33 -10.93 -4.14
CA MET A 312 -10.52 -11.78 -4.15
C MET A 312 -11.12 -12.02 -2.74
N GLY A 313 -10.58 -11.34 -1.71
CA GLY A 313 -11.23 -11.24 -0.40
C GLY A 313 -12.51 -10.41 -0.44
N ALA A 314 -12.72 -9.60 -1.49
CA ALA A 314 -13.96 -8.85 -1.69
C ALA A 314 -15.18 -9.78 -1.85
N GLU A 315 -15.01 -10.94 -2.49
CA GLU A 315 -16.06 -11.91 -2.81
C GLU A 315 -16.65 -12.61 -1.59
N ILE A 316 -15.98 -12.55 -0.43
CA ILE A 316 -16.50 -13.06 0.85
C ILE A 316 -17.12 -11.96 1.72
N GLY A 317 -17.20 -10.73 1.21
CA GLY A 317 -17.74 -9.57 1.91
C GLY A 317 -16.79 -8.96 2.95
N ALA A 318 -15.49 -9.29 2.91
CA ALA A 318 -14.51 -8.71 3.83
C ALA A 318 -14.38 -7.20 3.60
N THR A 319 -14.25 -6.42 4.69
CA THR A 319 -13.98 -4.99 4.61
C THR A 319 -12.68 -4.72 3.86
N THR A 320 -11.65 -5.51 4.14
CA THR A 320 -10.42 -5.63 3.34
C THR A 320 -9.65 -6.87 3.78
N SER A 321 -8.50 -7.13 3.16
CA SER A 321 -7.58 -8.21 3.49
C SER A 321 -6.16 -7.67 3.53
N VAL A 322 -5.30 -8.18 4.41
CA VAL A 322 -3.92 -7.67 4.54
C VAL A 322 -2.91 -8.79 4.87
N PHE A 323 -1.71 -8.66 4.30
CA PHE A 323 -0.53 -9.44 4.68
C PHE A 323 0.47 -8.59 5.48
N PRO A 324 1.24 -9.17 6.41
CA PRO A 324 2.31 -8.48 7.09
C PRO A 324 3.48 -8.21 6.15
N TYR A 325 4.13 -7.07 6.35
CA TYR A 325 5.34 -6.77 5.59
C TYR A 325 6.42 -7.81 5.76
N ASN A 326 7.01 -8.18 4.64
CA ASN A 326 8.07 -9.16 4.57
C ASN A 326 9.06 -8.85 3.43
N HIS A 327 10.07 -9.69 3.31
CA HIS A 327 11.12 -9.55 2.31
C HIS A 327 10.62 -9.61 0.85
N ARG A 328 9.45 -10.24 0.60
CA ARG A 328 8.82 -10.34 -0.73
C ARG A 328 8.26 -8.98 -1.16
N MET A 329 7.63 -8.25 -0.22
CA MET A 329 7.18 -6.87 -0.43
C MET A 329 8.35 -5.92 -0.64
N LYS A 330 9.41 -6.05 0.17
CA LYS A 330 10.66 -5.28 -0.02
C LYS A 330 11.23 -5.45 -1.42
N THR A 331 11.37 -6.70 -1.87
CA THR A 331 11.88 -7.02 -3.21
C THR A 331 11.01 -6.38 -4.29
N TYR A 332 9.69 -6.37 -4.12
CA TYR A 332 8.76 -5.76 -5.06
C TYR A 332 8.86 -4.21 -5.09
N LEU A 333 8.96 -3.57 -3.92
CA LEU A 333 9.21 -2.12 -3.81
C LEU A 333 10.51 -1.73 -4.53
N GLU A 334 11.60 -2.48 -4.31
CA GLU A 334 12.87 -2.25 -5.00
C GLU A 334 12.73 -2.38 -6.53
N LYS A 335 12.04 -3.43 -7.01
CA LYS A 335 11.83 -3.66 -8.45
C LYS A 335 10.92 -2.63 -9.12
N THR A 336 10.07 -1.95 -8.36
CA THR A 336 9.19 -0.88 -8.85
C THR A 336 9.78 0.52 -8.63
N GLY A 337 11.08 0.62 -8.35
CA GLY A 337 11.77 1.90 -8.20
C GLY A 337 11.49 2.62 -6.87
N ARG A 338 10.93 1.92 -5.88
CA ARG A 338 10.59 2.41 -4.53
C ARG A 338 11.51 1.85 -3.45
N GLY A 339 12.73 1.48 -3.84
CA GLY A 339 13.74 0.86 -2.97
C GLY A 339 14.47 1.78 -1.98
N ASP A 340 14.04 3.03 -1.79
CA ASP A 340 14.57 3.83 -0.66
C ASP A 340 14.27 3.05 0.62
N ARG A 341 15.33 2.67 1.36
CA ARG A 341 15.32 1.76 2.52
C ARG A 341 14.32 2.16 3.62
N ARG A 342 13.71 3.33 3.50
CA ARG A 342 12.88 4.00 4.51
C ARG A 342 11.37 3.83 4.31
N CYS A 343 10.89 3.54 3.10
CA CYS A 343 9.52 3.03 2.87
C CYS A 343 9.33 1.64 3.51
N CYS A 344 10.45 0.95 3.78
CA CYS A 344 10.54 -0.39 4.33
C CYS A 344 10.60 -0.44 5.88
N GLN A 345 10.40 0.68 6.59
CA GLN A 345 10.52 0.74 8.06
C GLN A 345 9.29 0.15 8.77
N GLU A 346 9.00 -1.14 8.57
CA GLU A 346 8.03 -1.90 9.36
C GLU A 346 8.65 -2.83 10.41
N GLU A 347 9.98 -2.88 10.58
CA GLU A 347 10.60 -3.64 11.68
C GLU A 347 10.09 -3.21 13.08
N ARG A 348 9.38 -2.08 13.20
CA ARG A 348 8.72 -1.60 14.43
C ARG A 348 7.25 -2.00 14.58
N LEU A 349 6.57 -2.42 13.51
CA LEU A 349 5.15 -2.82 13.51
C LEU A 349 4.94 -4.33 13.48
N ALA A 350 6.01 -5.12 13.35
CA ALA A 350 5.96 -6.57 13.49
C ALA A 350 5.20 -7.00 14.77
N PRO A 351 4.47 -8.12 14.76
CA PRO A 351 3.90 -8.68 15.97
C PRO A 351 5.04 -9.05 16.92
N GLY A 352 5.32 -8.19 17.90
CA GLY A 352 6.13 -8.55 19.05
C GLY A 352 5.42 -9.67 19.79
N GLY A 353 6.13 -10.79 20.01
CA GLY A 353 5.69 -11.88 20.88
C GLY A 353 5.67 -11.49 22.35
#